data_AF-A0A6N9BT33-F1
#
_entry.id   AF-A0A6N9BT33-F1
#
_cell.length_a   1.000
_cell.length_b   1.000
_cell.length_c   1.000
_cell.angle_alpha   90.00
_cell.angle_beta   90.00
_cell.angle_gamma   90.00
#
_symmetry.space_group_name_H-M   'P 1'
#
loop_
_entity.id
_entity.type
_entity.pdbx_description
1 polymer ?
#
loop_
_entity_poly.entity_id
_entity_poly.type
_entity_poly.pdbx_seq_one_letter_code
_entity_poly.pdbx_strand_id
1 'polypeptide(L)'
;MAAAERPIGPRAATVLLLVEGYCSLAVEMIALRVLVPVAGQSVGVTSIVVTAFLAALALGYRAGGRFPGEVREKLGWNLAAAAAWSAFWLSRFGVALAFDATGFLPPAAQVAAYAAVGVAPAAYLLAETGVLLVRSRSEADAGGRAGGAFAASTA
;
A
#
# COMPACT_ATOMS: atom_id res chain seq x y z
N MET A 1 -11.48 -13.76 26.67
CA MET A 1 -11.83 -12.34 26.90
C MET A 1 -11.59 -11.60 25.59
N ALA A 2 -12.62 -11.46 24.75
CA ALA A 2 -12.55 -10.68 23.52
C ALA A 2 -12.58 -9.20 23.92
N ALA A 3 -11.47 -8.51 23.75
CA ALA A 3 -11.41 -7.07 23.95
C ALA A 3 -12.31 -6.43 22.89
N ALA A 4 -13.39 -5.77 23.34
CA ALA A 4 -14.25 -4.99 22.47
C ALA A 4 -13.41 -3.90 21.79
N GLU A 5 -12.99 -4.14 20.56
CA GLU A 5 -12.21 -3.19 19.79
C GLU A 5 -13.09 -1.95 19.55
N ARG A 6 -12.67 -0.80 20.08
CA ARG A 6 -13.40 0.45 19.85
C ARG A 6 -13.42 0.73 18.34
N PRO A 7 -14.59 1.00 17.74
CA PRO A 7 -14.68 1.32 16.33
C PRO A 7 -13.85 2.58 16.04
N ILE A 8 -13.11 2.55 14.93
CA ILE A 8 -12.30 3.70 14.49
C ILE A 8 -13.27 4.85 14.20
N GLY A 9 -13.10 5.98 14.89
CA GLY A 9 -13.97 7.14 14.68
C GLY A 9 -13.94 7.62 13.22
N PRO A 10 -15.06 8.07 12.65
CA PRO A 10 -15.17 8.39 11.21
C PRO A 10 -14.19 9.48 10.74
N ARG A 11 -13.82 10.41 11.63
CA ARG A 11 -12.79 11.42 11.37
C ARG A 11 -11.39 10.81 11.29
N ALA A 12 -11.06 9.91 12.22
CA ALA A 12 -9.76 9.23 12.26
C ALA A 12 -9.57 8.33 11.03
N ALA A 13 -10.61 7.61 10.60
CA ALA A 13 -10.56 6.78 9.39
C ALA A 13 -10.30 7.61 8.12
N THR A 14 -10.90 8.80 8.02
CA THR A 14 -10.70 9.70 6.87
C THR A 14 -9.28 10.26 6.83
N VAL A 15 -8.74 10.65 8.00
CA VAL A 15 -7.34 11.08 8.13
C VAL A 15 -6.40 9.92 7.77
N LEU A 16 -6.69 8.70 8.24
CA LEU A 16 -5.84 7.55 7.96
C LEU A 16 -5.82 7.18 6.47
N LEU A 17 -6.95 7.30 5.78
CA LEU A 17 -7.04 7.10 4.33
C LEU A 17 -6.23 8.15 3.55
N LEU A 18 -6.27 9.41 3.99
CA LEU A 18 -5.48 10.48 3.40
C LEU A 18 -3.98 10.24 3.60
N VAL A 19 -3.60 9.85 4.82
CA VAL A 19 -2.20 9.54 5.17
C VAL A 19 -1.72 8.32 4.39
N GLU A 20 -2.54 7.27 4.23
CA GLU A 20 -2.21 6.10 3.44
C GLU A 20 -1.93 6.48 1.98
N GLY A 21 -2.83 7.24 1.34
CA GLY A 21 -2.62 7.73 -0.02
C GLY A 21 -1.38 8.60 -0.15
N TYR A 22 -1.11 9.47 0.83
CA TYR A 22 0.11 10.28 0.86
C TYR A 22 1.38 9.43 0.99
N CYS A 23 1.37 8.44 1.88
CA CYS A 23 2.48 7.51 2.07
C CYS A 23 2.74 6.67 0.82
N SER A 24 1.68 6.21 0.16
CA SER A 24 1.75 5.47 -1.11
C SER A 24 2.46 6.30 -2.18
N LEU A 25 2.02 7.54 -2.40
CA LEU A 25 2.68 8.47 -3.33
C LEU A 25 4.11 8.82 -2.91
N ALA A 26 4.37 8.99 -1.62
CA ALA A 26 5.71 9.28 -1.11
C ALA A 26 6.68 8.13 -1.40
N VAL A 27 6.27 6.87 -1.18
CA VAL A 27 7.08 5.68 -1.47
C VAL A 27 7.41 5.61 -2.96
N GLU A 28 6.43 5.82 -3.84
CA GLU A 28 6.64 5.82 -5.29
C GLU A 28 7.64 6.90 -5.72
N MET A 29 7.45 8.13 -5.24
CA MET A 29 8.33 9.25 -5.56
C MET A 29 9.75 9.07 -5.00
N ILE A 30 9.90 8.51 -3.80
CA ILE A 30 11.21 8.20 -3.22
C ILE A 30 11.88 7.08 -4.01
N ALA A 31 11.14 6.02 -4.39
CA ALA A 31 11.69 4.93 -5.18
C ALA A 31 12.28 5.44 -6.51
N LEU A 32 11.56 6.31 -7.22
CA LEU A 32 12.06 6.98 -8.43
C LEU A 32 13.31 7.79 -8.15
N ARG A 33 13.33 8.58 -7.06
CA ARG A 33 14.46 9.43 -6.67
C ARG A 33 15.72 8.64 -6.34
N VAL A 34 15.59 7.50 -5.65
CA VAL A 34 16.73 6.66 -5.27
C VAL A 34 17.27 5.88 -6.48
N LEU A 35 16.44 5.64 -7.49
CA LEU A 35 16.86 5.02 -8.75
C LEU A 35 17.57 5.98 -9.72
N VAL A 36 17.36 7.29 -9.60
CA VAL A 36 18.05 8.33 -10.41
C VAL A 36 19.57 8.09 -10.53
N PRO A 37 20.35 7.94 -9.43
CA PRO A 37 21.81 7.82 -9.52
C PRO A 37 22.30 6.50 -10.12
N VAL A 38 21.50 5.42 -10.08
CA VAL A 38 21.93 4.08 -10.53
C VAL A 38 21.43 3.73 -11.92
N ALA A 39 20.22 4.16 -12.27
CA ALA A 39 19.56 3.84 -13.54
C ALA A 39 19.38 5.07 -14.45
N GLY A 40 19.72 6.26 -13.96
CA GLY A 40 19.50 7.54 -14.66
C GLY A 40 18.05 8.02 -14.57
N GLN A 41 17.76 9.10 -15.30
CA GLN A 41 16.39 9.58 -15.52
C GLN A 41 15.98 9.29 -16.95
N SER A 42 15.12 8.30 -17.12
CA SER A 42 14.51 7.95 -18.39
C SER A 42 13.04 7.61 -18.19
N VAL A 43 12.25 7.83 -19.24
CA VAL A 43 10.83 7.45 -19.24
C VAL A 43 10.68 5.95 -19.00
N GLY A 44 11.57 5.12 -19.55
CA GLY A 44 11.55 3.67 -19.36
C GLY A 44 11.67 3.24 -17.89
N VAL A 45 12.60 3.83 -17.14
CA VAL A 45 12.78 3.53 -15.70
C VAL A 45 11.53 3.94 -14.92
N THR A 46 11.02 5.14 -15.16
CA THR A 46 9.81 5.63 -14.48
C THR A 46 8.60 4.74 -14.78
N SER A 47 8.39 4.39 -16.05
CA SER A 47 7.29 3.52 -16.46
C SER A 47 7.36 2.15 -15.82
N ILE A 48 8.54 1.54 -15.68
CA ILE A 48 8.70 0.24 -15.01
C ILE A 48 8.28 0.35 -13.54
N VAL A 49 8.77 1.36 -12.83
CA VAL A 49 8.48 1.54 -11.40
C VAL A 49 6.98 1.79 -11.19
N VAL A 50 6.40 2.73 -11.95
CA VAL A 50 4.95 3.05 -11.87
C VAL A 50 4.11 1.81 -12.21
N THR A 51 4.48 1.06 -13.24
CA THR A 51 3.73 -0.16 -13.63
C THR A 51 3.77 -1.22 -12.53
N ALA A 52 4.95 -1.48 -11.96
CA ALA A 52 5.09 -2.41 -10.84
C ALA A 52 4.31 -1.95 -9.62
N PHE A 53 4.34 -0.65 -9.32
CA PHE A 53 3.61 -0.02 -8.22
C PHE A 53 2.10 -0.20 -8.40
N LEU A 54 1.55 0.17 -9.55
CA LEU A 54 0.13 0.03 -9.87
C LEU A 54 -0.32 -1.44 -9.88
N ALA A 55 0.49 -2.35 -10.41
CA ALA A 55 0.19 -3.77 -10.39
C ALA A 55 0.11 -4.31 -8.96
N ALA A 56 1.02 -3.89 -8.09
CA ALA A 56 1.01 -4.26 -6.69
C ALA A 56 -0.17 -3.67 -5.92
N LEU A 57 -0.54 -2.40 -6.18
CA LEU A 57 -1.75 -1.79 -5.61
C LEU A 57 -2.99 -2.61 -5.98
N ALA A 58 -3.14 -2.96 -7.27
CA ALA A 58 -4.27 -3.77 -7.73
C ALA A 58 -4.35 -5.12 -7.03
N LEU A 59 -3.21 -5.78 -6.79
CA LEU A 59 -3.15 -7.03 -6.03
C LEU A 59 -3.53 -6.80 -4.56
N GLY A 60 -3.02 -5.74 -3.93
CA GLY A 60 -3.33 -5.39 -2.55
C GLY A 60 -4.82 -5.08 -2.35
N TYR A 61 -5.44 -4.39 -3.30
CA TYR A 61 -6.88 -4.12 -3.29
C TYR A 61 -7.71 -5.41 -3.33
N ARG A 62 -7.31 -6.38 -4.17
CA ARG A 62 -7.98 -7.68 -4.25
C ARG A 62 -7.83 -8.50 -2.98
N ALA A 63 -6.67 -8.43 -2.33
CA ALA A 63 -6.41 -9.15 -1.08
C ALA A 63 -7.17 -8.53 0.11
N GLY A 64 -7.12 -7.21 0.26
CA GLY A 64 -7.81 -6.50 1.32
C GLY A 64 -9.33 -6.67 1.27
N GLY A 65 -9.90 -6.80 0.07
CA GLY A 65 -11.33 -7.07 -0.12
C GLY A 65 -11.79 -8.48 0.27
N ARG A 66 -10.86 -9.44 0.42
CA ARG A 66 -11.15 -10.86 0.70
C ARG A 66 -10.73 -11.33 2.08
N PHE A 67 -10.12 -10.46 2.89
CA PHE A 67 -9.58 -10.82 4.20
C PHE A 67 -10.69 -11.13 5.22
N PRO A 68 -10.79 -12.36 5.78
CA PRO A 68 -11.91 -12.73 6.65
C PRO A 68 -11.70 -12.42 8.15
N GLY A 69 -10.55 -11.90 8.57
CA GLY A 69 -10.16 -11.75 9.98
C GLY A 69 -10.36 -10.37 10.60
N GLU A 70 -9.82 -10.18 11.81
CA GLU A 70 -9.86 -8.91 12.55
C GLU A 70 -9.07 -7.80 11.85
N VAL A 71 -9.76 -6.72 11.51
CA VAL A 71 -9.23 -5.64 10.68
C VAL A 71 -8.14 -4.83 11.39
N ARG A 72 -8.27 -4.57 12.70
CA ARG A 72 -7.39 -3.65 13.43
C ARG A 72 -5.98 -4.22 13.64
N GLU A 73 -5.88 -5.48 14.05
CA GLU A 73 -4.59 -6.15 14.23
C GLU A 73 -3.84 -6.26 12.89
N LYS A 74 -4.55 -6.69 11.83
CA LYS A 74 -4.00 -6.78 10.48
C LYS A 74 -3.53 -5.43 9.93
N LEU A 75 -4.30 -4.37 10.17
CA LEU A 75 -3.96 -3.00 9.76
C LEU A 75 -2.64 -2.53 10.40
N GLY A 76 -2.49 -2.73 11.71
CA GLY A 76 -1.26 -2.35 12.42
C GLY A 76 -0.04 -3.11 11.91
N TRP A 77 -0.18 -4.42 11.72
CA TRP A 77 0.90 -5.25 11.16
C TRP A 77 1.27 -4.87 9.74
N ASN A 78 0.29 -4.64 8.87
CA ASN A 78 0.56 -4.25 7.50
C ASN A 78 1.24 -2.89 7.41
N LEU A 79 0.85 -1.90 8.23
CA LEU A 79 1.52 -0.60 8.29
C LEU A 79 2.95 -0.71 8.81
N ALA A 80 3.17 -1.48 9.89
CA ALA A 80 4.50 -1.70 10.44
C ALA A 80 5.41 -2.44 9.44
N ALA A 81 4.88 -3.47 8.78
CA ALA A 81 5.59 -4.22 7.74
C ALA A 81 5.91 -3.35 6.53
N ALA A 82 4.95 -2.54 6.05
CA ALA A 82 5.17 -1.61 4.94
C ALA A 82 6.25 -0.57 5.29
N ALA A 83 6.22 -0.02 6.50
CA ALA A 83 7.21 0.95 6.97
C ALA A 83 8.61 0.32 7.07
N ALA A 84 8.73 -0.87 7.68
CA ALA A 84 10.00 -1.56 7.81
C ALA A 84 10.58 -1.98 6.45
N TRP A 85 9.72 -2.53 5.57
CA TRP A 85 10.12 -2.96 4.23
C TRP A 85 10.57 -1.78 3.37
N SER A 86 9.80 -0.70 3.39
CA SER A 86 10.14 0.53 2.67
C SER A 86 11.43 1.15 3.21
N ALA A 87 11.61 1.22 4.53
CA ALA A 87 12.81 1.76 5.14
C ALA A 87 14.07 0.98 4.73
N PHE A 88 13.97 -0.35 4.65
CA PHE A 88 15.07 -1.20 4.20
C PHE A 88 15.36 -1.03 2.72
N TRP A 89 14.36 -1.19 1.85
CA TRP A 89 14.57 -1.21 0.40
C TRP A 89 14.84 0.16 -0.22
N LEU A 90 14.23 1.23 0.29
CA LEU A 90 14.49 2.61 -0.18
C LEU A 90 15.77 3.20 0.41
N SER A 91 16.42 2.52 1.36
CA SER A 91 17.74 2.92 1.84
C SER A 91 18.80 2.73 0.76
N ARG A 92 19.86 3.55 0.79
CA ARG A 92 21.04 3.38 -0.07
C ARG A 92 21.61 1.97 0.00
N PHE A 93 21.53 1.35 1.17
CA PHE A 93 21.97 -0.03 1.38
C PHE A 93 21.11 -1.03 0.60
N GLY A 94 19.78 -0.93 0.69
CA GLY A 94 18.86 -1.81 -0.03
C GLY A 94 19.02 -1.71 -1.54
N VAL A 95 19.18 -0.49 -2.06
CA VAL A 95 19.41 -0.27 -3.49
C VAL A 95 20.76 -0.80 -3.95
N ALA A 96 21.84 -0.52 -3.19
CA ALA A 96 23.17 -1.06 -3.51
C ALA A 96 23.17 -2.59 -3.53
N LEU A 97 22.55 -3.23 -2.53
CA LEU A 97 22.43 -4.68 -2.44
C LEU A 97 21.66 -5.25 -3.64
N ALA A 98 20.57 -4.60 -4.06
CA ALA A 98 19.77 -5.04 -5.20
C ALA A 98 20.55 -5.02 -6.51
N PHE A 99 21.23 -3.91 -6.77
CA PHE A 99 21.96 -3.69 -8.02
C PHE A 99 23.25 -4.52 -8.08
N ASP A 100 23.91 -4.75 -6.94
CA ASP A 100 25.06 -5.66 -6.85
C ASP A 100 24.62 -7.11 -7.08
N ALA A 101 23.56 -7.55 -6.39
CA ALA A 101 23.01 -8.90 -6.55
C ALA A 101 22.47 -9.19 -7.95
N THR A 102 22.05 -8.16 -8.69
CA THR A 102 21.52 -8.29 -10.06
C THR A 102 22.47 -7.76 -11.13
N GLY A 103 23.75 -7.55 -10.81
CA GLY A 103 24.73 -6.95 -11.74
C GLY A 103 24.93 -7.73 -13.04
N PHE A 104 24.53 -9.00 -13.10
CA PHE A 104 24.55 -9.84 -14.30
C PHE A 104 23.38 -9.60 -15.27
N LEU A 105 22.35 -8.85 -14.84
CA LEU A 105 21.16 -8.54 -15.66
C LEU A 105 21.34 -7.23 -16.45
N PRO A 106 20.61 -7.04 -17.56
CA PRO A 106 20.58 -5.75 -18.24
C PRO A 106 19.92 -4.67 -17.37
N PRO A 107 20.24 -3.37 -17.55
CA PRO A 107 19.78 -2.30 -16.66
C PRO A 107 18.26 -2.22 -16.45
N ALA A 108 17.48 -2.44 -17.50
CA ALA A 108 16.02 -2.43 -17.40
C ALA A 108 15.49 -3.59 -16.53
N ALA A 109 16.12 -4.76 -16.59
CA ALA A 109 15.75 -5.92 -15.77
C ALA A 109 16.18 -5.76 -14.31
N GLN A 110 17.30 -5.08 -14.04
CA GLN A 110 17.71 -4.73 -12.66
C GLN A 110 16.68 -3.81 -12.01
N VAL A 111 16.25 -2.75 -12.71
CA VAL A 111 15.20 -1.84 -12.24
C VAL A 111 13.88 -2.58 -12.04
N ALA A 112 13.50 -3.45 -12.97
CA ALA A 112 12.27 -4.25 -12.84
C ALA A 112 12.34 -5.20 -11.64
N ALA A 113 13.48 -5.85 -11.41
CA ALA A 113 13.69 -6.72 -10.25
C ALA A 113 13.62 -5.93 -8.94
N TYR A 114 14.29 -4.78 -8.86
CA TYR A 114 14.20 -3.90 -7.69
C TYR A 114 12.76 -3.39 -7.46
N ALA A 115 12.05 -2.98 -8.52
CA ALA A 115 10.66 -2.54 -8.40
C ALA A 115 9.75 -3.68 -7.93
N ALA A 116 9.97 -4.91 -8.40
CA ALA A 116 9.17 -6.07 -8.02
C ALA A 116 9.44 -6.55 -6.58
N VAL A 117 10.67 -6.41 -6.06
CA VAL A 117 11.05 -6.93 -4.72
C VAL A 117 11.04 -5.84 -3.66
N GLY A 118 11.53 -4.65 -3.99
CA GLY A 118 11.59 -3.54 -3.04
C GLY A 118 10.29 -2.75 -2.97
N VAL A 119 9.82 -2.28 -4.12
CA VAL A 119 8.72 -1.29 -4.20
C VAL A 119 7.34 -1.96 -4.14
N ALA A 120 7.15 -3.03 -4.91
CA ALA A 120 5.85 -3.69 -5.04
C ALA A 120 5.31 -4.27 -3.71
N PRO A 121 6.10 -4.92 -2.83
CA PRO A 121 5.55 -5.43 -1.58
C PRO A 121 5.09 -4.32 -0.63
N ALA A 122 5.79 -3.18 -0.62
CA ALA A 122 5.37 -2.01 0.14
C ALA A 122 4.03 -1.45 -0.39
N ALA A 123 3.91 -1.29 -1.70
CA ALA A 123 2.68 -0.83 -2.35
C ALA A 123 1.50 -1.78 -2.09
N TYR A 124 1.73 -3.09 -2.18
CA TYR A 124 0.73 -4.12 -1.89
C TYR A 124 0.18 -4.00 -0.47
N LEU A 125 1.08 -3.89 0.53
CA LEU A 125 0.70 -3.80 1.94
C LEU A 125 -0.11 -2.52 2.22
N LEU A 126 0.30 -1.39 1.62
CA LEU A 126 -0.41 -0.11 1.73
C LEU A 126 -1.81 -0.20 1.08
N ALA A 127 -1.92 -0.74 -0.12
CA ALA A 127 -3.21 -0.95 -0.79
C ALA A 127 -4.15 -1.87 0.01
N GLU A 128 -3.62 -2.93 0.62
CA GLU A 128 -4.40 -3.80 1.51
C GLU A 128 -4.94 -3.00 2.70
N THR A 129 -4.12 -2.12 3.29
CA THR A 129 -4.56 -1.24 4.40
C THR A 129 -5.64 -0.26 4.00
N GLY A 130 -5.54 0.35 2.82
CA GLY A 130 -6.55 1.28 2.29
C GLY A 130 -7.93 0.62 2.15
N VAL A 131 -7.98 -0.61 1.60
CA VAL A 131 -9.25 -1.34 1.44
C VAL A 131 -9.81 -1.82 2.79
N LEU A 132 -8.95 -2.30 3.69
CA LEU A 132 -9.35 -2.68 5.04
C LEU A 132 -9.97 -1.51 5.82
N LEU A 133 -9.42 -0.30 5.67
CA LEU A 133 -9.96 0.92 6.27
C LEU A 133 -11.34 1.27 5.73
N VAL A 134 -11.53 1.22 4.41
CA VAL A 134 -12.84 1.46 3.79
C VAL A 134 -13.86 0.42 4.25
N ARG A 135 -13.46 -0.84 4.35
CA ARG A 135 -14.34 -1.91 4.81
C ARG A 135 -14.78 -1.73 6.27
N SER A 136 -13.87 -1.33 7.15
CA SER A 136 -14.22 -1.03 8.56
C SER A 136 -15.29 0.07 8.67
N ARG A 137 -15.38 0.94 7.67
CA ARG A 137 -16.44 1.95 7.54
C ARG A 137 -17.75 1.36 7.00
N SER A 138 -17.68 0.42 6.05
CA SER A 138 -18.85 -0.28 5.52
C SER A 138 -19.57 -1.08 6.62
N GLU A 139 -18.82 -1.77 7.48
CA GLU A 139 -19.43 -2.49 8.61
C GLU A 139 -20.05 -1.55 9.66
N ALA A 140 -19.51 -0.32 9.82
CA ALA A 140 -20.04 0.68 10.76
C ALA A 140 -21.19 1.55 10.19
N ASP A 141 -21.34 1.68 8.87
CA ASP A 141 -22.22 2.68 8.24
C ASP A 141 -23.13 2.11 7.12
N ALA A 142 -23.00 0.85 6.71
CA ALA A 142 -23.88 0.25 5.69
C ALA A 142 -25.28 -0.04 6.25
N GLY A 143 -25.39 -0.56 7.48
CA GLY A 143 -26.68 -0.84 8.12
C GLY A 143 -27.49 0.43 8.43
N GLY A 144 -26.82 1.48 8.90
CA GLY A 144 -27.46 2.77 9.21
C GLY A 144 -27.92 3.53 7.98
N ARG A 145 -27.13 3.53 6.89
CA ARG A 145 -27.48 4.21 5.63
C ARG A 145 -28.47 3.42 4.78
N ALA A 146 -28.38 2.08 4.76
CA ALA A 146 -29.40 1.25 4.13
C ALA A 146 -30.72 1.33 4.90
N GLY A 147 -30.70 1.27 6.24
CA GLY A 147 -31.88 1.45 7.08
C GLY A 147 -32.52 2.83 6.92
N GLY A 148 -31.72 3.90 6.87
CA GLY A 148 -32.21 5.25 6.58
C GLY A 148 -32.83 5.39 5.17
N ALA A 149 -32.25 4.73 4.17
CA ALA A 149 -32.79 4.69 2.81
C ALA A 149 -34.08 3.86 2.71
N PHE A 150 -34.18 2.73 3.40
CA PHE A 150 -35.41 1.93 3.48
C PHE A 150 -36.51 2.65 4.27
N ALA A 151 -36.18 3.30 5.38
CA ALA A 151 -37.14 4.10 6.15
C ALA A 151 -37.66 5.29 5.33
N ALA A 152 -36.78 5.98 4.59
CA ALA A 152 -37.17 7.08 3.70
C ALA A 152 -37.93 6.61 2.45
N SER A 153 -37.73 5.36 2.01
CA SER A 153 -38.53 4.76 0.93
C SER A 153 -39.90 4.26 1.39
N THR A 154 -40.13 4.16 2.71
CA THR A 154 -41.37 3.64 3.31
C THR A 154 -42.11 4.70 4.14
N ALA A 155 -41.62 5.95 4.15
CA ALA A 155 -42.24 7.13 4.75
C ALA A 155 -42.79 8.04 3.65
#